data_AF-A0A968J9S9-F1
#
_entry.id   AF-A0A968J9S9-F1
#
_cell.length_a   1.000
_cell.length_b   1.000
_cell.length_c   1.000
_cell.angle_alpha   90.00
_cell.angle_beta   90.00
_cell.angle_gamma   90.00
#
_symmetry.space_group_name_H-M   'P 1'
#
loop_
_entity.id
_entity.type
_entity.pdbx_description
1 polymer ?
#
loop_
_entity_poly.entity_id
_entity_poly.type
_entity_poly.pdbx_seq_one_letter_code
_entity_poly.pdbx_strand_id
1 'polypeptide(L)'
;MRSISRILITLLMISLWLMPTLAQEETPTPTPQNNIAVVQLDGQILFEVRSLDTFPAQFRADQANNEIQTVLSTLEQPQIEIIEREGLPVINLNGRYLLTVTEVDATQGRTPQQQAQQWASTLQDAFAQAIRERTPAYLQEAALRSLLALGAAVLLQSLFVWMGKRWSRAQITRSDPMAAFLTNLIQIILSIVLWSYTAFFITRQFPLTRDWFFEFSQLFGLDLVQDLAPRWPLFWGLVILSLLVGYATPTLVLLIARRLGSEKVFSVVHHVLEHLEGALQLAGTVVLLNLCVYVLDPFPILQSLLRPWLDLALICSLAWLISQIFRQTVRLYGIEVIRKLGYEVDDFVLVLETVANVIIVILAIFAFAQSRRFNLIGMLASFGLGGIAIAFAAQQILQQLLSTIVLYLDRPFSPGDYIRLTDDLIGRVESIGLRSTKIRIIAKSTLLVVPNSNLINQEIENLTMAKKVMVMLNLDFNKHLSEQNQALVRQVIKESTDTLFGIDPGSTNIVLFPGQAQEGTRARVTFFILGSGENSLQLRKRLLELSNEVISHKLDSLGIQFSLHDPTIYVESPITL
;
A
#
# COMPACT_ATOMS: atom_id res chain seq x y z
N MET A 1 26.53 -3.37 -7.92
CA MET A 1 25.66 -4.56 -7.73
C MET A 1 26.32 -5.75 -7.01
N ARG A 2 27.63 -6.02 -7.18
CA ARG A 2 28.31 -7.17 -6.52
C ARG A 2 28.62 -7.01 -5.01
N SER A 3 28.63 -5.79 -4.45
CA SER A 3 28.88 -5.56 -3.01
C SER A 3 27.60 -5.67 -2.17
N ILE A 4 26.47 -5.18 -2.69
CA ILE A 4 25.16 -5.20 -2.01
C ILE A 4 24.68 -6.65 -1.82
N SER A 5 24.90 -7.54 -2.79
CA SER A 5 24.53 -8.95 -2.64
C SER A 5 25.36 -9.66 -1.57
N ARG A 6 26.65 -9.31 -1.41
CA ARG A 6 27.50 -9.88 -0.37
C ARG A 6 27.09 -9.40 1.02
N ILE A 7 26.76 -8.11 1.16
CA ILE A 7 26.28 -7.52 2.41
C ILE A 7 24.92 -8.12 2.81
N LEU A 8 24.00 -8.32 1.85
CA LEU A 8 22.70 -8.93 2.10
C LEU A 8 22.83 -10.41 2.49
N ILE A 9 23.74 -11.17 1.86
CA ILE A 9 24.00 -12.58 2.21
C ILE A 9 24.68 -12.68 3.57
N THR A 10 25.61 -11.78 3.91
CA THR A 10 26.21 -11.76 5.26
C THR A 10 25.21 -11.33 6.33
N LEU A 11 24.30 -10.38 6.04
CA LEU A 11 23.20 -10.01 6.95
C LEU A 11 22.19 -11.14 7.13
N LEU A 12 21.86 -11.87 6.06
CA LEU A 12 20.99 -13.05 6.10
C LEU A 12 21.61 -14.17 6.94
N MET A 13 22.91 -14.43 6.77
CA MET A 13 23.66 -15.43 7.53
C MET A 13 23.80 -15.06 9.02
N ILE A 14 23.99 -13.77 9.33
CA ILE A 14 24.03 -13.27 10.71
C ILE A 14 22.63 -13.32 11.35
N SER A 15 21.56 -13.00 10.60
CA SER A 15 20.18 -13.11 11.12
C SER A 15 19.72 -14.56 11.33
N LEU A 16 20.26 -15.52 10.54
CA LEU A 16 20.00 -16.95 10.70
C LEU A 16 20.72 -17.52 11.95
N TRP A 17 21.82 -16.89 12.37
CA TRP A 17 22.57 -17.25 13.58
C TRP A 17 21.98 -16.64 14.87
N LEU A 18 21.27 -15.51 14.78
CA LEU A 18 20.75 -14.77 15.94
C LEU A 18 19.30 -15.13 16.35
N MET A 19 18.63 -16.04 15.63
CA MET A 19 17.25 -16.42 15.95
C MET A 19 17.01 -17.44 17.07
N PRO A 20 17.97 -18.27 17.53
CA PRO A 20 17.68 -19.14 18.68
C PRO A 20 17.54 -18.36 20.00
N THR A 21 17.97 -17.09 20.05
CA THR A 21 18.15 -16.34 21.31
C THR A 21 17.07 -15.31 21.63
N LEU A 22 16.11 -15.05 20.73
CA LEU A 22 15.02 -14.08 20.98
C LEU A 22 13.64 -14.73 21.14
N ALA A 23 13.55 -16.06 21.11
CA ALA A 23 12.39 -16.77 21.65
C ALA A 23 12.52 -16.77 23.19
N GLN A 24 12.21 -15.63 23.82
CA GLN A 24 11.99 -15.61 25.27
C GLN A 24 10.81 -16.53 25.60
N GLU A 25 11.16 -17.61 26.29
CA GLU A 25 10.43 -18.33 27.33
C GLU A 25 8.96 -17.86 27.54
N GLU A 26 8.05 -18.41 26.75
CA GLU A 26 6.85 -18.93 27.39
C GLU A 26 7.28 -20.22 28.08
N THR A 27 7.25 -20.23 29.41
CA THR A 27 7.35 -21.45 30.21
C THR A 27 6.54 -22.55 29.52
N PRO A 28 7.12 -23.72 29.22
CA PRO A 28 6.36 -24.76 28.55
C PRO A 28 5.28 -25.21 29.53
N THR A 29 4.05 -24.75 29.30
CA THR A 29 2.90 -25.60 29.56
C THR A 29 3.18 -26.87 28.76
N PRO A 30 3.17 -28.06 29.39
CA PRO A 30 3.49 -29.30 28.70
C PRO A 30 2.45 -29.51 27.60
N THR A 31 2.80 -29.09 26.40
CA THR A 31 2.02 -29.35 25.19
C THR A 31 2.25 -30.83 24.85
N PRO A 32 1.22 -31.54 24.35
CA PRO A 32 1.15 -33.01 24.29
C PRO A 32 2.00 -33.60 23.15
N GLN A 33 3.24 -33.15 23.00
CA GLN A 33 4.19 -33.62 22.00
C GLN A 33 5.03 -34.81 22.49
N ASN A 34 4.92 -35.15 23.78
CA ASN A 34 5.61 -36.27 24.45
C ASN A 34 4.80 -37.59 24.47
N ASN A 35 3.73 -37.69 23.68
CA ASN A 35 2.84 -38.84 23.72
C ASN A 35 3.26 -40.01 22.84
N ILE A 36 4.31 -39.87 22.01
CA ILE A 36 4.78 -40.91 21.09
C ILE A 36 6.31 -40.92 21.11
N ALA A 37 6.92 -42.11 21.11
CA ALA A 37 8.36 -42.31 20.94
C ALA A 37 8.63 -43.51 20.03
N VAL A 38 9.79 -43.51 19.39
CA VAL A 38 10.13 -44.50 18.35
C VAL A 38 11.06 -45.59 18.90
N VAL A 39 10.69 -46.84 18.65
CA VAL A 39 11.55 -48.01 18.83
C VAL A 39 12.24 -48.28 17.51
N GLN A 40 13.56 -48.40 17.53
CA GLN A 40 14.39 -48.49 16.33
C GLN A 40 15.49 -49.54 16.45
N LEU A 41 15.98 -49.97 15.29
CA LEU A 41 17.16 -50.81 15.14
C LEU A 41 18.04 -50.25 14.03
N ASP A 42 19.28 -49.91 14.35
CA ASP A 42 20.26 -49.36 13.42
C ASP A 42 19.74 -48.15 12.61
N GLY A 43 19.00 -47.22 13.24
CA GLY A 43 18.44 -46.03 12.61
C GLY A 43 17.17 -46.28 11.78
N GLN A 44 16.70 -47.53 11.75
CA GLN A 44 15.43 -47.92 11.14
C GLN A 44 14.33 -47.94 12.19
N ILE A 45 13.32 -47.09 12.00
CA ILE A 45 12.13 -47.07 12.86
C ILE A 45 11.37 -48.39 12.67
N LEU A 46 11.20 -49.15 13.75
CA LEU A 46 10.45 -50.41 13.74
C LEU A 46 8.98 -50.15 14.03
N PHE A 47 8.71 -49.37 15.07
CA PHE A 47 7.36 -49.00 15.50
C PHE A 47 7.38 -47.85 16.51
N GLU A 48 6.21 -47.27 16.74
CA GLU A 48 5.98 -46.18 17.68
C GLU A 48 5.23 -46.67 18.92
N VAL A 49 5.66 -46.23 20.10
CA VAL A 49 5.01 -46.51 21.39
C VAL A 49 4.41 -45.23 21.94
N ARG A 50 3.27 -45.33 22.63
CA ARG A 50 2.60 -44.15 23.20
C ARG A 50 2.86 -43.97 24.69
N SER A 51 2.62 -42.76 25.20
CA SER A 51 2.71 -42.52 26.64
C SER A 51 1.58 -43.24 27.36
N LEU A 52 1.90 -43.85 28.49
CA LEU A 52 0.95 -44.36 29.47
C LEU A 52 0.91 -43.40 30.67
N ASP A 53 -0.16 -43.46 31.46
CA ASP A 53 -0.28 -42.62 32.68
C ASP A 53 0.88 -42.82 33.66
N THR A 54 1.45 -44.02 33.68
CA THR A 54 2.55 -44.42 34.57
C THR A 54 3.94 -44.34 33.93
N PHE A 55 4.03 -44.38 32.60
CA PHE A 55 5.31 -44.45 31.88
C PHE A 55 5.30 -43.54 30.65
N PRO A 56 6.18 -42.51 30.59
CA PRO A 56 6.36 -41.68 29.41
C PRO A 56 6.75 -42.51 28.18
N ALA A 57 6.30 -42.09 26.99
CA ALA A 57 6.57 -42.80 25.74
C ALA A 57 8.08 -43.03 25.51
N GLN A 58 8.89 -41.99 25.75
CA GLN A 58 10.35 -42.04 25.58
C GLN A 58 11.00 -43.10 26.47
N PHE A 59 10.59 -43.20 27.73
CA PHE A 59 11.11 -44.20 28.65
C PHE A 59 10.82 -45.62 28.15
N ARG A 60 9.60 -45.87 27.65
CA ARG A 60 9.22 -47.17 27.05
C ARG A 60 10.08 -47.50 25.82
N ALA A 61 10.34 -46.51 24.96
CA ALA A 61 11.15 -46.68 23.77
C ALA A 61 12.62 -46.94 24.09
N ASP A 62 13.22 -46.16 25.00
CA ASP A 62 14.63 -46.32 25.39
C ASP A 62 14.89 -47.68 26.02
N GLN A 63 13.97 -48.17 26.87
CA GLN A 63 14.03 -49.53 27.43
C GLN A 63 14.02 -50.60 26.33
N ALA A 64 13.08 -50.51 25.38
CA ALA A 64 13.00 -51.45 24.28
C ALA A 64 14.24 -51.40 23.37
N ASN A 65 14.74 -50.20 23.05
CA ASN A 65 15.93 -50.00 22.23
C ASN A 65 17.19 -50.60 22.88
N ASN A 66 17.37 -50.42 24.19
CA ASN A 66 18.50 -50.98 24.94
C ASN A 66 18.48 -52.53 24.94
N GLU A 67 17.31 -53.14 25.10
CA GLU A 67 17.17 -54.60 25.05
C GLU A 67 17.40 -55.15 23.63
N ILE A 68 16.88 -54.48 22.60
CA ILE A 68 17.14 -54.82 21.19
C ILE A 68 18.64 -54.82 20.91
N GLN A 69 19.36 -53.78 21.33
CA GLN A 69 20.81 -53.68 21.15
C GLN A 69 21.58 -54.77 21.92
N THR A 70 21.14 -55.08 23.13
CA THR A 70 21.73 -56.15 23.94
C THR A 70 21.58 -57.50 23.25
N VAL A 71 20.41 -57.79 22.69
CA VAL A 71 20.14 -59.03 21.95
C VAL A 71 20.91 -59.07 20.62
N LEU A 72 21.02 -57.94 19.91
CA LEU A 72 21.74 -57.87 18.65
C LEU A 72 23.24 -58.19 18.79
N SER A 73 23.83 -57.94 19.97
CA SER A 73 25.24 -58.22 20.25
C SER A 73 25.64 -59.69 20.08
N THR A 74 24.68 -60.63 20.14
CA THR A 74 24.94 -62.06 19.92
C THR A 74 25.04 -62.45 18.45
N LEU A 75 24.58 -61.58 17.53
CA LEU A 75 24.52 -61.81 16.08
C LEU A 75 23.75 -63.08 15.66
N GLU A 76 22.89 -63.60 16.53
CA GLU A 76 22.00 -64.73 16.27
C GLU A 76 20.54 -64.27 16.18
N GLN A 77 19.71 -65.02 15.44
CA GLN A 77 18.28 -64.75 15.36
C GLN A 77 17.61 -64.94 16.72
N PRO A 78 16.97 -63.90 17.30
CA PRO A 78 16.33 -64.05 18.58
C PRO A 78 15.02 -64.83 18.48
N GLN A 79 14.72 -65.59 19.53
CA GLN A 79 13.39 -66.15 19.75
C GLN A 79 12.47 -65.04 20.25
N ILE A 80 11.48 -64.69 19.42
CA ILE A 80 10.48 -63.66 19.74
C ILE A 80 9.21 -64.37 20.20
N GLU A 81 8.87 -64.19 21.47
CA GLU A 81 7.68 -64.80 22.08
C GLU A 81 6.70 -63.71 22.51
N ILE A 82 5.41 -63.93 22.27
CA ILE A 82 4.34 -63.08 22.78
C ILE A 82 3.65 -63.83 23.90
N ILE A 83 3.82 -63.34 25.13
CA ILE A 83 3.23 -63.94 26.33
C ILE A 83 2.15 -63.01 26.86
N GLU A 84 1.03 -63.56 27.29
CA GLU A 84 -0.02 -62.78 27.93
C GLU A 84 0.27 -62.62 29.43
N ARG A 85 0.35 -61.38 29.91
CA ARG A 85 0.47 -61.06 31.34
C ARG A 85 -0.59 -60.02 31.70
N GLU A 86 -1.38 -60.32 32.73
CA GLU A 86 -2.44 -59.42 33.22
C GLU A 86 -3.46 -59.00 32.13
N GLY A 87 -3.73 -59.89 31.17
CA GLY A 87 -4.65 -59.62 30.05
C GLY A 87 -4.07 -58.76 28.92
N LEU A 88 -2.76 -58.45 28.96
CA LEU A 88 -2.06 -57.69 27.92
C LEU A 88 -0.94 -58.53 27.27
N PRO A 89 -0.72 -58.37 25.96
CA PRO A 89 0.40 -59.01 25.27
C PRO A 89 1.73 -58.36 25.63
N VAL A 90 2.69 -59.19 26.00
CA VAL A 90 4.08 -58.82 26.28
C VAL A 90 4.99 -59.48 25.26
N ILE A 91 5.79 -58.67 24.56
CA ILE A 91 6.81 -59.16 23.63
C ILE A 91 8.09 -59.44 24.43
N ASN A 92 8.63 -60.64 24.27
CA ASN A 92 9.92 -61.03 24.83
C ASN A 92 10.92 -61.38 23.73
N LEU A 93 12.20 -61.07 23.96
CA LEU A 93 13.33 -61.46 23.12
C LEU A 93 14.24 -62.41 23.91
N ASN A 94 14.38 -63.65 23.46
CA ASN A 94 15.16 -64.69 24.16
C ASN A 94 14.79 -64.82 25.65
N GLY A 95 13.48 -64.71 25.96
CA GLY A 95 12.95 -64.76 27.32
C GLY A 95 13.11 -63.47 28.15
N ARG A 96 13.70 -62.41 27.60
CA ARG A 96 13.79 -61.09 28.24
C ARG A 96 12.61 -60.20 27.86
N TYR A 97 12.12 -59.42 28.83
CA TYR A 97 11.08 -58.44 28.59
C TYR A 97 11.53 -57.37 27.61
N LEU A 98 10.78 -57.17 26.52
CA LEU A 98 11.00 -56.04 25.61
C LEU A 98 9.98 -54.93 25.89
N LEU A 99 8.68 -55.24 25.75
CA LEU A 99 7.61 -54.25 25.84
C LEU A 99 6.23 -54.92 26.02
N THR A 100 5.38 -54.34 26.87
CA THR A 100 3.94 -54.60 26.91
C THR A 100 3.19 -53.72 25.90
N VAL A 101 2.37 -54.33 25.06
CA VAL A 101 1.54 -53.63 24.06
C VAL A 101 0.15 -53.36 24.64
N THR A 102 -0.27 -52.10 24.60
CA THR A 102 -1.52 -51.64 25.24
C THR A 102 -2.54 -51.15 24.21
N GLU A 103 -3.76 -50.83 24.66
CA GLU A 103 -4.81 -50.26 23.79
C GLU A 103 -4.40 -48.92 23.18
N VAL A 104 -3.64 -48.09 23.91
CA VAL A 104 -3.14 -46.82 23.37
C VAL A 104 -2.08 -47.03 22.30
N ASP A 105 -1.43 -48.20 22.23
CA ASP A 105 -0.46 -48.50 21.17
C ASP A 105 -1.12 -49.08 19.91
N ALA A 106 -2.35 -49.57 20.03
CA ALA A 106 -3.08 -50.13 18.91
C ALA A 106 -3.46 -49.03 17.90
N THR A 107 -3.05 -49.22 16.65
CA THR A 107 -3.36 -48.27 15.55
C THR A 107 -4.34 -48.91 14.57
N GLN A 108 -5.14 -48.10 13.88
CA GLN A 108 -6.00 -48.54 12.77
C GLN A 108 -7.07 -49.59 13.15
N GLY A 109 -7.57 -49.57 14.40
CA GLY A 109 -8.64 -50.47 14.85
C GLY A 109 -8.22 -51.90 15.13
N ARG A 110 -6.92 -52.17 15.31
CA ARG A 110 -6.37 -53.47 15.72
C ARG A 110 -6.56 -53.71 17.21
N THR A 111 -6.56 -54.96 17.64
CA THR A 111 -6.43 -55.30 19.08
C THR A 111 -4.95 -55.23 19.52
N PRO A 112 -4.66 -55.05 20.82
CA PRO A 112 -3.28 -55.10 21.33
C PRO A 112 -2.54 -56.38 20.92
N GLN A 113 -3.25 -57.51 20.87
CA GLN A 113 -2.69 -58.80 20.43
C GLN A 113 -2.27 -58.78 18.96
N GLN A 114 -3.11 -58.25 18.08
CA GLN A 114 -2.79 -58.12 16.65
C GLN A 114 -1.65 -57.12 16.43
N GLN A 115 -1.61 -56.04 17.22
CA GLN A 115 -0.52 -55.06 17.19
C GLN A 115 0.80 -55.70 17.63
N ALA A 116 0.79 -56.51 18.69
CA ALA A 116 1.97 -57.24 19.17
C ALA A 116 2.48 -58.26 18.14
N GLN A 117 1.57 -58.98 17.46
CA GLN A 117 1.93 -59.90 16.37
C GLN A 117 2.59 -59.17 15.19
N GLN A 118 2.05 -58.01 14.81
CA GLN A 118 2.67 -57.19 13.77
C GLN A 118 4.07 -56.73 14.16
N TRP A 119 4.23 -56.21 15.38
CA TRP A 119 5.53 -55.77 15.88
C TRP A 119 6.54 -56.90 16.00
N ALA A 120 6.12 -58.10 16.42
CA ALA A 120 6.96 -59.28 16.44
C ALA A 120 7.46 -59.67 15.05
N SER A 121 6.59 -59.62 14.03
CA SER A 121 7.00 -59.85 12.63
C SER A 121 7.98 -58.78 12.14
N THR A 122 7.71 -57.50 12.44
CA THR A 122 8.62 -56.40 12.08
C THR A 122 9.99 -56.57 12.76
N LEU A 123 10.03 -56.97 14.03
CA LEU A 123 11.26 -57.26 14.76
C LEU A 123 12.01 -58.42 14.11
N GLN A 124 11.32 -59.52 13.78
CA GLN A 124 11.94 -60.68 13.15
C GLN A 124 12.64 -60.32 11.83
N ASP A 125 11.94 -59.57 10.96
CA ASP A 125 12.48 -59.11 9.69
C ASP A 125 13.65 -58.13 9.90
N ALA A 126 13.52 -57.21 10.86
CA ALA A 126 14.56 -56.24 11.18
C ALA A 126 15.83 -56.88 11.73
N PHE A 127 15.73 -57.87 12.63
CA PHE A 127 16.90 -58.64 13.10
C PHE A 127 17.52 -59.45 11.95
N ALA A 128 16.72 -60.06 11.07
CA ALA A 128 17.21 -60.75 9.88
C ALA A 128 17.93 -59.83 8.89
N GLN A 129 17.51 -58.58 8.80
CA GLN A 129 18.20 -57.56 8.02
C GLN A 129 19.48 -57.11 8.73
N ALA A 130 19.42 -56.73 10.01
CA ALA A 130 20.54 -56.23 10.80
C ALA A 130 21.71 -57.24 10.89
N ILE A 131 21.41 -58.53 11.02
CA ILE A 131 22.41 -59.61 11.01
C ILE A 131 23.03 -59.74 9.61
N ARG A 132 22.22 -59.69 8.53
CA ARG A 132 22.72 -59.71 7.15
C ARG A 132 23.62 -58.52 6.83
N GLU A 133 23.23 -57.32 7.28
CA GLU A 133 23.97 -56.07 7.04
C GLU A 133 25.38 -56.09 7.66
N ARG A 134 25.60 -56.91 8.69
CA ARG A 134 26.90 -57.10 9.36
C ARG A 134 27.76 -58.21 8.74
N THR A 135 27.29 -58.89 7.68
CA THR A 135 28.08 -59.92 6.99
C THR A 135 29.12 -59.29 6.05
N PRO A 136 30.34 -59.88 5.92
CA PRO A 136 31.35 -59.37 4.99
C PRO A 136 30.87 -59.29 3.53
N ALA A 137 30.02 -60.23 3.11
CA ALA A 137 29.45 -60.26 1.77
C ALA A 137 28.54 -59.06 1.49
N TYR A 138 27.66 -58.71 2.45
CA TYR A 138 26.80 -57.54 2.33
C TYR A 138 27.62 -56.24 2.30
N LEU A 139 28.60 -56.09 3.18
CA LEU A 139 29.42 -54.88 3.24
C LEU A 139 30.18 -54.62 1.93
N GLN A 140 30.68 -55.66 1.26
CA GLN A 140 31.31 -55.54 -0.05
C GLN A 140 30.31 -55.11 -1.13
N GLU A 141 29.10 -55.69 -1.14
CA GLU A 141 28.06 -55.33 -2.09
C GLU A 141 27.56 -53.89 -1.88
N ALA A 142 27.33 -53.50 -0.62
CA ALA A 142 26.94 -52.14 -0.22
C ALA A 142 28.00 -51.11 -0.62
N ALA A 143 29.28 -51.42 -0.40
CA ALA A 143 30.40 -50.57 -0.82
C ALA A 143 30.45 -50.41 -2.35
N LEU A 144 30.28 -51.50 -3.10
CA LEU A 144 30.25 -51.46 -4.56
C LEU A 144 29.08 -50.62 -5.08
N ARG A 145 27.86 -50.84 -4.56
CA ARG A 145 26.67 -50.05 -4.91
C ARG A 145 26.86 -48.56 -4.60
N SER A 146 27.49 -48.24 -3.48
CA SER A 146 27.80 -46.86 -3.08
C SER A 146 28.81 -46.19 -4.01
N LEU A 147 29.87 -46.91 -4.40
CA LEU A 147 30.86 -46.43 -5.37
C LEU A 147 30.24 -46.22 -6.75
N LEU A 148 29.39 -47.14 -7.21
CA LEU A 148 28.67 -47.01 -8.48
C LEU A 148 27.72 -45.80 -8.45
N ALA A 149 26.98 -45.60 -7.36
CA ALA A 149 26.11 -44.44 -7.18
C ALA A 149 26.88 -43.11 -7.23
N LEU A 150 28.03 -43.04 -6.54
CA LEU A 150 28.92 -41.87 -6.61
C LEU A 150 29.45 -41.63 -8.03
N GLY A 151 29.90 -42.68 -8.71
CA GLY A 151 30.36 -42.60 -10.10
C GLY A 151 29.26 -42.08 -11.04
N ALA A 152 28.05 -42.62 -10.91
CA ALA A 152 26.89 -42.18 -11.67
C ALA A 152 26.53 -40.72 -11.37
N ALA A 153 26.58 -40.28 -10.09
CA ALA A 153 26.33 -38.90 -9.70
C ALA A 153 27.38 -37.94 -10.30
N VAL A 154 28.66 -38.31 -10.30
CA VAL A 154 29.71 -37.48 -10.93
C VAL A 154 29.50 -37.38 -12.45
N LEU A 155 29.13 -38.47 -13.11
CA LEU A 155 28.81 -38.47 -14.55
C LEU A 155 27.60 -37.58 -14.85
N LEU A 156 26.52 -37.70 -14.08
CA LEU A 156 25.34 -36.85 -14.21
C LEU A 156 25.65 -35.38 -13.94
N GLN A 157 26.47 -35.07 -12.93
CA GLN A 157 26.93 -33.72 -12.65
C GLN A 157 27.72 -33.15 -13.84
N SER A 158 28.62 -33.95 -14.41
CA SER A 158 29.41 -33.54 -15.58
C SER A 158 28.51 -33.28 -16.80
N LEU A 159 27.46 -34.09 -16.98
CA LEU A 159 26.46 -33.93 -18.01
C LEU A 159 25.65 -32.64 -17.81
N PHE A 160 25.17 -32.36 -16.60
CA PHE A 160 24.45 -31.12 -16.28
C PHE A 160 25.30 -29.87 -16.55
N VAL A 161 26.58 -29.89 -16.15
CA VAL A 161 27.54 -28.81 -16.43
C VAL A 161 27.77 -28.65 -17.93
N TRP A 162 27.96 -29.75 -18.66
CA TRP A 162 28.14 -29.73 -20.12
C TRP A 162 26.90 -29.18 -20.84
N MET A 163 25.70 -29.63 -20.46
CA MET A 163 24.43 -29.17 -21.03
C MET A 163 24.25 -27.67 -20.81
N GLY A 164 24.46 -27.15 -19.60
CA GLY A 164 24.32 -25.70 -19.39
C GLY A 164 25.44 -24.87 -20.04
N LYS A 165 26.66 -25.40 -20.19
CA LYS A 165 27.69 -24.75 -21.03
C LYS A 165 27.33 -24.74 -22.51
N ARG A 166 26.55 -25.72 -22.99
CA ARG A 166 26.06 -25.79 -24.37
C ARG A 166 24.89 -24.84 -24.59
N TRP A 167 23.96 -24.78 -23.64
CA TRP A 167 22.81 -23.86 -23.66
C TRP A 167 23.21 -22.40 -23.49
N SER A 168 24.12 -22.09 -22.56
CA SER A 168 24.64 -20.73 -22.39
C SER A 168 25.35 -20.23 -23.64
N ARG A 169 26.12 -21.08 -24.34
CA ARG A 169 26.73 -20.74 -25.64
C ARG A 169 25.70 -20.40 -26.72
N ALA A 170 24.52 -21.02 -26.69
CA ALA A 170 23.40 -20.69 -27.60
C ALA A 170 22.66 -19.39 -27.21
N GLN A 171 22.77 -18.94 -25.95
CA GLN A 171 22.16 -17.70 -25.45
C GLN A 171 23.09 -16.48 -25.56
N ILE A 172 24.41 -16.66 -25.62
CA ILE A 172 25.38 -15.55 -25.81
C ILE A 172 25.10 -14.78 -27.12
N THR A 173 24.52 -15.42 -28.14
CA THR A 173 24.05 -14.76 -29.37
C THR A 173 22.82 -13.87 -29.18
N ARG A 174 22.10 -13.96 -28.05
CA ARG A 174 20.89 -13.17 -27.72
C ARG A 174 21.08 -12.15 -26.58
N SER A 175 22.24 -12.15 -25.91
CA SER A 175 22.58 -11.19 -24.85
C SER A 175 21.52 -10.97 -23.75
N ASP A 176 20.76 -12.02 -23.38
CA ASP A 176 19.78 -11.96 -22.29
C ASP A 176 20.44 -12.38 -20.94
N PRO A 177 20.71 -11.43 -20.02
CA PRO A 177 21.36 -11.74 -18.73
C PRO A 177 20.46 -12.53 -17.78
N MET A 178 19.13 -12.45 -17.90
CA MET A 178 18.20 -13.18 -17.05
C MET A 178 18.20 -14.67 -17.41
N ALA A 179 18.19 -14.97 -18.70
CA ALA A 179 18.26 -16.34 -19.18
C ALA A 179 19.54 -17.06 -18.71
N ALA A 180 20.69 -16.38 -18.73
CA ALA A 180 21.94 -16.91 -18.20
C ALA A 180 21.88 -17.16 -16.68
N PHE A 181 21.27 -16.25 -15.90
CA PHE A 181 21.07 -16.45 -14.47
C PHE A 181 20.20 -17.68 -14.17
N LEU A 182 19.07 -17.83 -14.87
CA LEU A 182 18.16 -18.96 -14.73
C LEU A 182 18.82 -20.30 -15.03
N THR A 183 19.62 -20.38 -16.10
CA THR A 183 20.34 -21.63 -16.44
C THR A 183 21.33 -22.05 -15.35
N ASN A 184 22.08 -21.10 -14.79
CA ASN A 184 23.01 -21.37 -13.68
C ASN A 184 22.25 -21.82 -12.43
N LEU A 185 21.12 -21.19 -12.13
CA LEU A 185 20.32 -21.54 -10.96
C LEU A 185 19.74 -22.96 -11.07
N ILE A 186 19.20 -23.32 -12.25
CA ILE A 186 18.71 -24.67 -12.53
C ILE A 186 19.83 -25.70 -12.35
N GLN A 187 21.05 -25.42 -12.82
CA GLN A 187 22.19 -26.31 -12.61
C GLN A 187 22.53 -26.50 -11.13
N ILE A 188 22.54 -25.43 -10.34
CA ILE A 188 22.80 -25.50 -8.89
C ILE A 188 21.74 -26.37 -8.22
N ILE A 189 20.46 -26.15 -8.53
CA ILE A 189 19.35 -26.92 -7.98
C ILE A 189 19.48 -28.41 -8.33
N LEU A 190 19.68 -28.73 -9.62
CA LEU A 190 19.87 -30.11 -10.07
C LEU A 190 21.06 -30.78 -9.38
N SER A 191 22.14 -30.04 -9.14
CA SER A 191 23.32 -30.52 -8.41
C SER A 191 22.97 -30.84 -6.94
N ILE A 192 22.29 -29.93 -6.24
CA ILE A 192 21.87 -30.12 -4.85
C ILE A 192 20.95 -31.35 -4.73
N VAL A 193 19.98 -31.48 -5.63
CA VAL A 193 19.06 -32.63 -5.67
C VAL A 193 19.83 -33.93 -5.88
N LEU A 194 20.74 -33.97 -6.86
CA LEU A 194 21.53 -35.15 -7.19
C LEU A 194 22.40 -35.60 -6.02
N TRP A 195 23.13 -34.67 -5.41
CA TRP A 195 24.03 -34.99 -4.29
C TRP A 195 23.27 -35.32 -3.01
N SER A 196 22.15 -34.65 -2.74
CA SER A 196 21.28 -35.00 -1.60
C SER A 196 20.72 -36.42 -1.75
N TYR A 197 20.21 -36.77 -2.94
CA TYR A 197 19.73 -38.12 -3.22
C TYR A 197 20.84 -39.17 -3.10
N THR A 198 22.02 -38.87 -3.64
CA THR A 198 23.18 -39.79 -3.58
C THR A 198 23.64 -39.99 -2.14
N ALA A 199 23.73 -38.92 -1.34
CA ALA A 199 24.05 -39.00 0.08
C ALA A 199 23.02 -39.82 0.84
N PHE A 200 21.71 -39.54 0.65
CA PHE A 200 20.63 -40.31 1.27
C PHE A 200 20.67 -41.80 0.90
N PHE A 201 20.93 -42.11 -0.38
CA PHE A 201 21.06 -43.49 -0.84
C PHE A 201 22.20 -44.22 -0.16
N ILE A 202 23.38 -43.60 -0.04
CA ILE A 202 24.57 -44.18 0.60
C ILE A 202 24.35 -44.36 2.10
N THR A 203 23.78 -43.35 2.78
CA THR A 203 23.47 -43.40 4.21
C THR A 203 22.58 -44.60 4.57
N ARG A 204 21.69 -45.01 3.67
CA ARG A 204 20.81 -46.18 3.87
C ARG A 204 21.50 -47.53 3.65
N GLN A 205 22.68 -47.59 3.05
CA GLN A 205 23.39 -48.85 2.80
C GLN A 205 24.16 -49.36 4.03
N PHE A 206 24.51 -48.50 4.98
CA PHE A 206 25.31 -48.88 6.14
C PHE A 206 24.58 -48.62 7.46
N PRO A 207 24.56 -49.59 8.39
CA PRO A 207 23.92 -49.43 9.71
C PRO A 207 24.42 -48.19 10.46
N LEU A 208 25.75 -48.04 10.57
CA LEU A 208 26.39 -46.94 11.31
C LEU A 208 26.00 -45.55 10.76
N THR A 209 25.95 -45.40 9.44
CA THR A 209 25.57 -44.12 8.84
C THR A 209 24.08 -43.87 9.01
N ARG A 210 23.24 -44.91 8.99
CA ARG A 210 21.79 -44.82 9.19
C ARG A 210 21.45 -44.42 10.63
N ASP A 211 22.11 -45.01 11.63
CA ASP A 211 22.03 -44.62 13.05
C ASP A 211 22.45 -43.17 13.26
N TRP A 212 23.66 -42.82 12.81
CA TRP A 212 24.16 -41.45 12.96
C TRP A 212 23.23 -40.43 12.32
N PHE A 213 22.67 -40.78 11.16
CA PHE A 213 21.72 -39.95 10.45
C PHE A 213 20.40 -39.78 11.21
N PHE A 214 19.92 -40.85 11.87
CA PHE A 214 18.75 -40.81 12.72
C PHE A 214 18.99 -39.95 13.97
N GLU A 215 20.10 -40.13 14.69
CA GLU A 215 20.45 -39.30 15.85
C GLU A 215 20.61 -37.83 15.47
N PHE A 216 21.31 -37.56 14.35
CA PHE A 216 21.43 -36.23 13.78
C PHE A 216 20.04 -35.65 13.45
N SER A 217 19.15 -36.46 12.88
CA SER A 217 17.80 -36.00 12.59
C SER A 217 17.03 -35.63 13.85
N GLN A 218 17.15 -36.39 14.94
CA GLN A 218 16.48 -36.08 16.20
C GLN A 218 17.02 -34.80 16.86
N LEU A 219 18.34 -34.57 16.84
CA LEU A 219 18.96 -33.37 17.43
C LEU A 219 18.44 -32.05 16.84
N PHE A 220 18.04 -32.05 15.58
CA PHE A 220 17.52 -30.87 14.88
C PHE A 220 15.99 -30.87 14.74
N GLY A 221 15.27 -31.82 15.37
CA GLY A 221 13.84 -31.99 15.17
C GLY A 221 13.47 -32.34 13.72
N LEU A 222 14.40 -32.97 13.01
CA LEU A 222 14.33 -33.39 11.62
C LEU A 222 13.87 -34.85 11.46
N ASP A 223 12.93 -35.36 12.27
CA ASP A 223 12.26 -36.67 12.03
C ASP A 223 11.84 -36.83 10.55
N LEU A 224 11.53 -35.67 9.97
CA LEU A 224 11.56 -35.23 8.58
C LEU A 224 12.41 -36.03 7.57
N VAL A 225 13.70 -36.33 7.75
CA VAL A 225 14.51 -36.70 6.56
C VAL A 225 14.19 -38.08 5.96
N GLN A 226 13.67 -39.02 6.75
CA GLN A 226 13.23 -40.31 6.20
C GLN A 226 11.95 -40.17 5.35
N ASP A 227 11.08 -39.20 5.66
CA ASP A 227 9.85 -38.86 4.90
C ASP A 227 10.07 -37.79 3.80
N LEU A 228 11.14 -36.98 3.88
CA LEU A 228 11.44 -35.92 2.92
C LEU A 228 12.08 -36.44 1.64
N ALA A 229 12.93 -37.47 1.74
CA ALA A 229 13.73 -37.93 0.60
C ALA A 229 12.92 -38.20 -0.69
N PRO A 230 11.70 -38.77 -0.64
CA PRO A 230 10.88 -38.95 -1.84
C PRO A 230 10.29 -37.65 -2.40
N ARG A 231 10.10 -36.61 -1.58
CA ARG A 231 9.38 -35.37 -1.94
C ARG A 231 10.30 -34.23 -2.35
N TRP A 232 11.59 -34.29 -2.06
CA TRP A 232 12.58 -33.30 -2.51
C TRP A 232 12.57 -33.05 -4.03
N PRO A 233 12.47 -34.08 -4.90
CA PRO A 233 12.37 -33.86 -6.33
C PRO A 233 11.14 -33.03 -6.73
N LEU A 234 10.00 -33.24 -6.06
CA LEU A 234 8.78 -32.46 -6.29
C LEU A 234 8.96 -31.01 -5.84
N PHE A 235 9.51 -30.78 -4.64
CA PHE A 235 9.76 -29.43 -4.13
C PHE A 235 10.69 -28.64 -5.07
N TRP A 236 11.85 -29.20 -5.40
CA TRP A 236 12.80 -28.53 -6.29
C TRP A 236 12.26 -28.42 -7.73
N GLY A 237 11.45 -29.38 -8.19
CA GLY A 237 10.73 -29.30 -9.46
C GLY A 237 9.75 -28.12 -9.49
N LEU A 238 9.01 -27.89 -8.39
CA LEU A 238 8.11 -26.75 -8.25
C LEU A 238 8.86 -25.41 -8.15
N VAL A 239 10.01 -25.37 -7.49
CA VAL A 239 10.90 -24.19 -7.47
C VAL A 239 11.43 -23.87 -8.87
N ILE A 240 11.80 -24.88 -9.66
CA ILE A 240 12.21 -24.66 -11.06
C ILE A 240 11.00 -24.18 -11.88
N LEU A 241 9.83 -24.80 -11.69
CA LEU A 241 8.62 -24.41 -12.38
C LEU A 241 8.22 -22.97 -12.05
N SER A 242 8.33 -22.53 -10.80
CA SER A 242 8.01 -21.16 -10.40
C SER A 242 8.90 -20.12 -11.10
N LEU A 243 10.18 -20.44 -11.27
CA LEU A 243 11.12 -19.61 -12.01
C LEU A 243 10.80 -19.56 -13.51
N LEU A 244 10.48 -20.70 -14.11
CA LEU A 244 10.12 -20.79 -15.53
C LEU A 244 8.81 -20.04 -15.82
N VAL A 245 7.79 -20.24 -14.99
CA VAL A 245 6.49 -19.57 -15.15
C VAL A 245 6.62 -18.08 -14.85
N GLY A 246 7.40 -17.69 -13.84
CA GLY A 246 7.70 -16.29 -13.57
C GLY A 246 8.37 -15.59 -14.76
N TYR A 247 9.39 -16.21 -15.37
CA TYR A 247 10.00 -15.72 -16.61
C TYR A 247 8.98 -15.63 -17.76
N ALA A 248 8.09 -16.61 -17.89
CA ALA A 248 7.05 -16.62 -18.91
C ALA A 248 5.88 -15.64 -18.62
N THR A 249 5.78 -15.08 -17.41
CA THR A 249 4.61 -14.30 -16.97
C THR A 249 4.31 -13.11 -17.88
N PRO A 250 5.28 -12.25 -18.27
CA PRO A 250 5.01 -11.15 -19.20
C PRO A 250 4.50 -11.64 -20.56
N THR A 251 5.09 -12.71 -21.10
CA THR A 251 4.66 -13.30 -22.39
C THR A 251 3.27 -13.88 -22.33
N LEU A 252 2.88 -14.50 -21.21
CA LEU A 252 1.52 -15.00 -20.99
C LEU A 252 0.52 -13.85 -20.94
N VAL A 253 0.83 -12.76 -20.24
CA VAL A 253 -0.03 -11.56 -20.21
C VAL A 253 -0.19 -10.98 -21.61
N LEU A 254 0.88 -10.89 -22.41
CA LEU A 254 0.81 -10.43 -23.81
C LEU A 254 -0.04 -11.36 -24.68
N LEU A 255 0.08 -12.68 -24.51
CA LEU A 255 -0.69 -13.66 -25.26
C LEU A 255 -2.19 -13.55 -24.95
N ILE A 256 -2.54 -13.36 -23.67
CA ILE A 256 -3.91 -13.13 -23.21
C ILE A 256 -4.43 -11.81 -23.78
N ALA A 257 -3.65 -10.73 -23.71
CA ALA A 257 -4.02 -9.43 -24.25
C ALA A 257 -4.27 -9.48 -25.77
N ARG A 258 -3.47 -10.26 -26.51
CA ARG A 258 -3.67 -10.48 -27.95
C ARG A 258 -4.92 -11.30 -28.26
N ARG A 259 -5.27 -12.25 -27.39
CA ARG A 259 -6.41 -13.16 -27.61
C ARG A 259 -7.76 -12.56 -27.20
N LEU A 260 -7.77 -11.73 -26.16
CA LEU A 260 -8.99 -11.14 -25.59
C LEU A 260 -9.16 -9.66 -25.94
N GLY A 261 -8.09 -8.95 -26.28
CA GLY A 261 -8.10 -7.51 -26.54
C GLY A 261 -8.21 -7.13 -28.02
N SER A 262 -8.70 -5.91 -28.28
CA SER A 262 -8.60 -5.29 -29.61
C SER A 262 -7.16 -4.84 -29.90
N GLU A 263 -6.82 -4.56 -31.16
CA GLU A 263 -5.45 -4.13 -31.52
C GLU A 263 -4.97 -2.89 -30.74
N LYS A 264 -5.87 -1.96 -30.42
CA LYS A 264 -5.57 -0.80 -29.58
C LYS A 264 -5.24 -1.19 -28.14
N VAL A 265 -5.93 -2.18 -27.58
CA VAL A 265 -5.64 -2.68 -26.22
C VAL A 265 -4.30 -3.39 -26.22
N PHE A 266 -4.02 -4.21 -27.23
CA PHE A 266 -2.73 -4.90 -27.36
C PHE A 266 -1.56 -3.91 -27.46
N SER A 267 -1.67 -2.85 -28.26
CA SER A 267 -0.58 -1.86 -28.40
C SER A 267 -0.29 -1.12 -27.10
N VAL A 268 -1.32 -0.75 -26.34
CA VAL A 268 -1.16 -0.09 -25.03
C VAL A 268 -0.55 -1.06 -24.02
N VAL A 269 -1.08 -2.28 -23.93
CA VAL A 269 -0.60 -3.31 -23.00
C VAL A 269 0.86 -3.68 -23.30
N HIS A 270 1.25 -3.78 -24.57
CA HIS A 270 2.63 -4.04 -24.98
C HIS A 270 3.61 -2.96 -24.49
N HIS A 271 3.33 -1.68 -24.74
CA HIS A 271 4.19 -0.57 -24.30
C HIS A 271 4.32 -0.50 -22.77
N VAL A 272 3.23 -0.83 -22.06
CA VAL A 272 3.22 -0.88 -20.59
C VAL A 272 4.03 -2.08 -20.09
N LEU A 273 3.90 -3.25 -20.71
CA LEU A 273 4.61 -4.48 -20.32
C LEU A 273 6.11 -4.42 -20.52
N GLU A 274 6.60 -3.77 -21.58
CA GLU A 274 8.06 -3.62 -21.80
C GLU A 274 8.77 -2.94 -20.62
N HIS A 275 8.11 -1.99 -19.96
CA HIS A 275 8.67 -1.30 -18.79
C HIS A 275 8.40 -2.04 -17.46
N LEU A 276 7.47 -2.99 -17.46
CA LEU A 276 7.07 -3.77 -16.27
C LEU A 276 7.65 -5.18 -16.25
N GLU A 277 8.35 -5.60 -17.30
CA GLU A 277 8.77 -6.99 -17.51
C GLU A 277 9.49 -7.56 -16.27
N GLY A 278 10.50 -6.86 -15.77
CA GLY A 278 11.25 -7.31 -14.59
C GLY A 278 10.41 -7.36 -13.30
N ALA A 279 9.49 -6.41 -13.10
CA ALA A 279 8.63 -6.39 -11.92
C ALA A 279 7.59 -7.52 -11.96
N LEU A 280 7.03 -7.81 -13.14
CA LEU A 280 6.09 -8.91 -13.36
C LEU A 280 6.75 -10.28 -13.22
N GLN A 281 7.96 -10.45 -13.76
CA GLN A 281 8.74 -11.67 -13.58
C GLN A 281 9.00 -11.93 -12.10
N LEU A 282 9.49 -10.91 -11.38
CA LEU A 282 9.76 -11.01 -9.95
C LEU A 282 8.47 -11.33 -9.15
N ALA A 283 7.38 -10.59 -9.36
CA ALA A 283 6.12 -10.87 -8.68
C ALA A 283 5.57 -12.27 -9.00
N GLY A 284 5.59 -12.69 -10.27
CA GLY A 284 5.13 -14.01 -10.71
C GLY A 284 5.94 -15.16 -10.09
N THR A 285 7.28 -15.04 -10.07
CA THR A 285 8.15 -16.04 -9.42
C THR A 285 7.84 -16.15 -7.92
N VAL A 286 7.72 -15.02 -7.22
CA VAL A 286 7.54 -15.02 -5.76
C VAL A 286 6.15 -15.50 -5.36
N VAL A 287 5.10 -15.17 -6.12
CA VAL A 287 3.74 -15.72 -5.91
C VAL A 287 3.78 -17.25 -5.98
N LEU A 288 4.42 -17.81 -7.00
CA LEU A 288 4.50 -19.26 -7.18
C LEU A 288 5.40 -19.92 -6.12
N LEU A 289 6.50 -19.28 -5.72
CA LEU A 289 7.33 -19.76 -4.61
C LEU A 289 6.55 -19.76 -3.28
N ASN A 290 5.73 -18.73 -3.03
CA ASN A 290 4.87 -18.69 -1.85
C ASN A 290 3.85 -19.85 -1.89
N LEU A 291 3.28 -20.16 -3.06
CA LEU A 291 2.40 -21.32 -3.24
C LEU A 291 3.10 -22.67 -3.02
N CYS A 292 4.39 -22.79 -3.36
CA CYS A 292 5.17 -24.01 -3.12
C CYS A 292 5.27 -24.37 -1.63
N VAL A 293 5.14 -23.40 -0.73
CA VAL A 293 5.18 -23.64 0.73
C VAL A 293 3.99 -24.48 1.20
N TYR A 294 2.84 -24.43 0.52
CA TYR A 294 1.70 -25.30 0.86
C TYR A 294 1.97 -26.77 0.51
N VAL A 295 2.92 -27.05 -0.38
CA VAL A 295 3.38 -28.43 -0.64
C VAL A 295 4.29 -28.92 0.49
N LEU A 296 4.83 -28.00 1.31
CA LEU A 296 5.61 -28.27 2.51
C LEU A 296 4.74 -28.41 3.78
N ASP A 297 3.40 -28.48 3.67
CA ASP A 297 2.47 -28.59 4.81
C ASP A 297 2.82 -29.67 5.86
N PRO A 298 3.41 -30.83 5.48
CA PRO A 298 3.87 -31.81 6.47
C PRO A 298 5.04 -31.35 7.35
N PHE A 299 5.64 -30.16 7.12
CA PHE A 299 6.93 -29.73 7.68
C PHE A 299 6.81 -28.40 8.46
N PRO A 300 6.29 -28.43 9.70
CA PRO A 300 5.94 -27.21 10.43
C PRO A 300 7.14 -26.31 10.74
N ILE A 301 8.34 -26.86 11.01
CA ILE A 301 9.55 -26.08 11.31
C ILE A 301 10.07 -25.34 10.07
N LEU A 302 10.18 -26.04 8.94
CA LEU A 302 10.65 -25.41 7.70
C LEU A 302 9.66 -24.35 7.21
N GLN A 303 8.36 -24.63 7.35
CA GLN A 303 7.30 -23.69 7.02
C GLN A 303 7.35 -22.44 7.92
N SER A 304 7.48 -22.61 9.25
CA SER A 304 7.53 -21.49 10.19
C SER A 304 8.76 -20.59 9.99
N LEU A 305 9.87 -21.17 9.54
CA LEU A 305 11.08 -20.42 9.17
C LEU A 305 10.94 -19.70 7.83
N LEU A 306 10.47 -20.38 6.77
CA LEU A 306 10.46 -19.82 5.41
C LEU A 306 9.31 -18.84 5.16
N ARG A 307 8.13 -19.10 5.74
CA ARG A 307 6.89 -18.34 5.46
C ARG A 307 7.05 -16.85 5.81
N PRO A 308 7.60 -16.48 6.98
CA PRO A 308 8.62 -15.48 7.18
C PRO A 308 8.87 -14.47 6.06
N TRP A 309 9.85 -14.92 5.32
CA TRP A 309 10.58 -14.21 4.30
C TRP A 309 9.85 -14.27 2.96
N LEU A 310 9.11 -15.35 2.71
CA LEU A 310 8.34 -15.50 1.49
C LEU A 310 7.12 -14.58 1.44
N ASP A 311 6.40 -14.39 2.55
CA ASP A 311 5.30 -13.42 2.58
C ASP A 311 5.84 -11.99 2.46
N LEU A 312 6.97 -11.68 3.11
CA LEU A 312 7.63 -10.38 2.98
C LEU A 312 8.06 -10.13 1.54
N ALA A 313 8.76 -11.09 0.93
CA ALA A 313 9.18 -11.01 -0.47
C ALA A 313 7.98 -10.84 -1.41
N LEU A 314 6.88 -11.57 -1.16
CA LEU A 314 5.65 -11.48 -1.94
C LEU A 314 5.08 -10.07 -1.86
N ILE A 315 4.92 -9.53 -0.65
CA ILE A 315 4.36 -8.20 -0.44
C ILE A 315 5.27 -7.12 -1.04
N CYS A 316 6.59 -7.21 -0.85
CA CYS A 316 7.54 -6.29 -1.47
C CYS A 316 7.51 -6.38 -3.01
N SER A 317 7.41 -7.58 -3.57
CA SER A 317 7.33 -7.79 -5.03
C SER A 317 6.06 -7.17 -5.62
N LEU A 318 4.91 -7.32 -4.95
CA LEU A 318 3.65 -6.74 -5.35
C LEU A 318 3.63 -5.22 -5.17
N ALA A 319 4.16 -4.71 -4.06
CA ALA A 319 4.29 -3.28 -3.81
C ALA A 319 5.17 -2.60 -4.88
N TRP A 320 6.30 -3.24 -5.24
CA TRP A 320 7.15 -2.78 -6.33
C TRP A 320 6.42 -2.80 -7.68
N LEU A 321 5.69 -3.87 -7.98
CA LEU A 321 4.88 -3.98 -9.19
C LEU A 321 3.82 -2.86 -9.27
N ILE A 322 3.08 -2.63 -8.19
CA ILE A 322 2.06 -1.57 -8.11
C ILE A 322 2.70 -0.18 -8.30
N SER A 323 3.85 0.07 -7.66
CA SER A 323 4.60 1.32 -7.83
C SER A 323 5.02 1.55 -9.28
N GLN A 324 5.50 0.51 -9.97
CA GLN A 324 5.86 0.62 -11.38
C GLN A 324 4.65 0.82 -12.30
N ILE A 325 3.53 0.13 -12.05
CA ILE A 325 2.28 0.32 -12.80
C ILE A 325 1.79 1.77 -12.62
N PHE A 326 1.82 2.28 -11.39
CA PHE A 326 1.44 3.66 -11.10
C PHE A 326 2.32 4.66 -11.84
N ARG A 327 3.65 4.51 -11.75
CA ARG A 327 4.62 5.35 -12.46
C ARG A 327 4.35 5.36 -13.97
N GLN A 328 4.11 4.20 -14.56
CA GLN A 328 3.85 4.09 -16.00
C GLN A 328 2.51 4.75 -16.39
N THR A 329 1.48 4.57 -15.57
CA THR A 329 0.17 5.20 -15.80
C THR A 329 0.25 6.72 -15.75
N VAL A 330 0.99 7.27 -14.77
CA VAL A 330 1.23 8.72 -14.64
C VAL A 330 2.02 9.26 -15.83
N ARG A 331 3.00 8.52 -16.33
CA ARG A 331 3.77 8.93 -17.53
C ARG A 331 2.92 8.93 -18.80
N LEU A 332 2.08 7.92 -18.99
CA LEU A 332 1.28 7.77 -20.22
C LEU A 332 0.09 8.72 -20.28
N TYR A 333 -0.64 8.88 -19.16
CA TYR A 333 -1.87 9.68 -19.12
C TYR A 333 -1.71 11.01 -18.38
N GLY A 334 -0.85 11.05 -17.36
CA GLY A 334 -0.69 12.22 -16.50
C GLY A 334 0.03 13.37 -17.18
N ILE A 335 1.08 13.11 -17.97
CA ILE A 335 1.88 14.17 -18.63
C ILE A 335 1.01 15.07 -19.53
N GLU A 336 0.12 14.48 -20.32
CA GLU A 336 -0.76 15.23 -21.23
C GLU A 336 -1.75 16.12 -20.44
N VAL A 337 -2.26 15.61 -19.31
CA VAL A 337 -3.17 16.36 -18.44
C VAL A 337 -2.44 17.49 -17.71
N ILE A 338 -1.26 17.22 -17.16
CA ILE A 338 -0.45 18.21 -16.43
C ILE A 338 -0.01 19.34 -17.36
N ARG A 339 0.36 19.02 -18.60
CA ARG A 339 0.70 20.02 -19.61
C ARG A 339 -0.48 20.93 -19.97
N LYS A 340 -1.71 20.38 -20.05
CA LYS A 340 -2.92 21.19 -20.26
C LYS A 340 -3.25 22.10 -19.08
N LEU A 341 -2.81 21.75 -17.88
CA LEU A 341 -2.97 22.56 -16.67
C LEU A 341 -1.88 23.65 -16.53
N GLY A 342 -0.88 23.68 -17.42
CA GLY A 342 0.15 24.74 -17.46
C GLY A 342 1.25 24.62 -16.40
N TYR A 343 1.40 23.45 -15.78
CA TYR A 343 2.45 23.18 -14.78
C TYR A 343 3.71 22.57 -15.41
N GLU A 344 4.87 22.80 -14.78
CA GLU A 344 6.09 22.05 -15.08
C GLU A 344 5.86 20.58 -14.74
N VAL A 345 5.91 19.73 -15.78
CA VAL A 345 5.47 18.33 -15.71
C VAL A 345 6.31 17.53 -14.71
N ASP A 346 7.62 17.79 -14.66
CA ASP A 346 8.57 16.95 -13.91
C ASP A 346 8.36 17.05 -12.40
N ASP A 347 8.17 18.25 -11.87
CA ASP A 347 7.99 18.48 -10.43
C ASP A 347 6.66 17.88 -9.91
N PHE A 348 5.58 18.04 -10.66
CA PHE A 348 4.27 17.52 -10.25
C PHE A 348 4.24 15.99 -10.30
N VAL A 349 4.81 15.39 -11.34
CA VAL A 349 4.93 13.93 -11.47
C VAL A 349 5.75 13.36 -10.32
N LEU A 350 6.87 14.01 -9.96
CA LEU A 350 7.73 13.58 -8.86
C LEU A 350 7.00 13.57 -7.51
N VAL A 351 6.26 14.63 -7.20
CA VAL A 351 5.48 14.73 -5.95
C VAL A 351 4.41 13.64 -5.91
N LEU A 352 3.66 13.46 -6.98
CA LEU A 352 2.57 12.49 -7.06
C LEU A 352 3.10 11.05 -6.94
N GLU A 353 4.23 10.74 -7.57
CA GLU A 353 4.91 9.45 -7.44
C GLU A 353 5.40 9.20 -6.01
N THR A 354 5.98 10.22 -5.38
CA THR A 354 6.48 10.12 -3.99
C THR A 354 5.33 9.83 -3.02
N VAL A 355 4.23 10.58 -3.12
CA VAL A 355 3.04 10.38 -2.28
C VAL A 355 2.45 8.98 -2.47
N ALA A 356 2.30 8.55 -3.73
CA ALA A 356 1.79 7.21 -4.02
C ALA A 356 2.71 6.10 -3.46
N ASN A 357 4.02 6.24 -3.61
CA ASN A 357 4.98 5.27 -3.07
C ASN A 357 4.93 5.20 -1.54
N VAL A 358 4.77 6.34 -0.85
CA VAL A 358 4.58 6.36 0.61
C VAL A 358 3.32 5.58 1.00
N ILE A 359 2.20 5.80 0.30
CA ILE A 359 0.95 5.07 0.55
C ILE A 359 1.12 3.57 0.30
N ILE A 360 1.77 3.19 -0.81
CA ILE A 360 2.04 1.79 -1.15
C ILE A 360 2.89 1.11 -0.07
N VAL A 361 3.92 1.79 0.46
CA VAL A 361 4.76 1.27 1.55
C VAL A 361 3.95 1.09 2.83
N ILE A 362 3.11 2.05 3.19
CA ILE A 362 2.23 1.92 4.36
C ILE A 362 1.31 0.70 4.18
N LEU A 363 0.66 0.56 3.03
CA LEU A 363 -0.21 -0.60 2.74
C LEU A 363 0.57 -1.92 2.78
N ALA A 364 1.81 -1.95 2.29
CA ALA A 364 2.69 -3.12 2.37
C ALA A 364 3.01 -3.50 3.83
N ILE A 365 3.26 -2.53 4.71
CA ILE A 365 3.47 -2.77 6.15
C ILE A 365 2.22 -3.40 6.78
N PHE A 366 1.03 -2.88 6.46
CA PHE A 366 -0.24 -3.43 6.95
C PHE A 366 -0.50 -4.85 6.42
N ALA A 367 -0.25 -5.08 5.12
CA ALA A 367 -0.39 -6.41 4.52
C ALA A 367 0.55 -7.43 5.19
N PHE A 368 1.78 -7.04 5.50
CA PHE A 368 2.74 -7.91 6.17
C PHE A 368 2.30 -8.20 7.61
N ALA A 369 1.87 -7.17 8.34
CA ALA A 369 1.33 -7.33 9.67
C ALA A 369 0.12 -8.26 9.72
N GLN A 370 -0.79 -8.15 8.74
CA GLN A 370 -1.94 -9.05 8.59
C GLN A 370 -1.49 -10.49 8.33
N SER A 371 -0.48 -10.71 7.50
CA SER A 371 0.06 -12.06 7.22
C SER A 371 0.60 -12.74 8.48
N ARG A 372 1.07 -11.95 9.45
CA ARG A 372 1.59 -12.39 10.76
C ARG A 372 0.55 -12.35 11.87
N ARG A 373 -0.71 -12.04 11.55
CA ARG A 373 -1.81 -11.90 12.51
C ARG A 373 -1.54 -10.90 13.64
N PHE A 374 -0.78 -9.83 13.34
CA PHE A 374 -0.68 -8.70 14.26
C PHE A 374 -2.02 -7.98 14.37
N ASN A 375 -2.24 -7.31 15.51
CA ASN A 375 -3.47 -6.57 15.77
C ASN A 375 -3.56 -5.33 14.86
N LEU A 376 -4.29 -5.46 13.76
CA LEU A 376 -4.53 -4.38 12.80
C LEU A 376 -5.25 -3.19 13.43
N ILE A 377 -6.15 -3.42 14.39
CA ILE A 377 -6.88 -2.36 15.09
C ILE A 377 -5.91 -1.50 15.89
N GLY A 378 -4.97 -2.13 16.61
CA GLY A 378 -3.92 -1.43 17.34
C GLY A 378 -3.03 -0.60 16.43
N MET A 379 -2.61 -1.16 15.29
CA MET A 379 -1.82 -0.43 14.29
C MET A 379 -2.61 0.73 13.65
N LEU A 380 -3.87 0.50 13.28
CA LEU A 380 -4.77 1.55 12.75
C LEU A 380 -4.97 2.66 13.78
N ALA A 381 -5.09 2.35 15.06
CA ALA A 381 -5.18 3.36 16.12
C ALA A 381 -3.89 4.20 16.22
N SER A 382 -2.71 3.55 16.18
CA SER A 382 -1.41 4.25 16.19
C SER A 382 -1.20 5.11 14.93
N PHE A 383 -1.50 4.59 13.75
CA PHE A 383 -1.47 5.35 12.50
C PHE A 383 -2.53 6.45 12.47
N GLY A 384 -3.69 6.24 13.11
CA GLY A 384 -4.73 7.23 13.26
C GLY A 384 -4.23 8.46 14.03
N LEU A 385 -3.49 8.25 15.12
CA LEU A 385 -2.85 9.34 15.86
C LEU A 385 -1.81 10.10 15.00
N GLY A 386 -0.99 9.37 14.23
CA GLY A 386 -0.06 9.97 13.27
C GLY A 386 -0.78 10.71 12.13
N GLY A 387 -1.90 10.17 11.65
CA GLY A 387 -2.74 10.76 10.61
C GLY A 387 -3.39 12.06 11.05
N ILE A 388 -3.78 12.18 12.33
CA ILE A 388 -4.28 13.43 12.91
C ILE A 388 -3.19 14.50 12.88
N ALA A 389 -1.95 14.16 13.26
CA ALA A 389 -0.83 15.10 13.20
C ALA A 389 -0.56 15.60 11.76
N ILE A 390 -0.60 14.69 10.78
CA ILE A 390 -0.48 15.04 9.36
C ILE A 390 -1.67 15.90 8.90
N ALA A 391 -2.89 15.60 9.35
CA ALA A 391 -4.08 16.37 9.01
C ALA A 391 -4.00 17.80 9.53
N PHE A 392 -3.54 18.00 10.77
CA PHE A 392 -3.28 19.34 11.31
C PHE A 392 -2.20 20.08 10.52
N ALA A 393 -1.11 19.40 10.15
CA ALA A 393 -0.05 20.00 9.32
C ALA A 393 -0.56 20.38 7.91
N ALA A 394 -1.48 19.59 7.34
CA ALA A 394 -2.06 19.81 6.02
C ALA A 394 -3.25 20.78 5.99
N GLN A 395 -3.80 21.16 7.15
CA GLN A 395 -5.02 21.97 7.28
C GLN A 395 -4.95 23.27 6.45
N GLN A 396 -3.83 23.99 6.52
CA GLN A 396 -3.65 25.24 5.79
C GLN A 396 -3.68 25.06 4.26
N ILE A 397 -3.07 23.98 3.76
CA ILE A 397 -3.04 23.66 2.32
C ILE A 397 -4.45 23.32 1.85
N LEU A 398 -5.18 22.52 2.63
CA LEU A 398 -6.56 22.14 2.31
C LEU A 398 -7.48 23.37 2.31
N GLN A 399 -7.35 24.25 3.30
CA GLN A 399 -8.08 25.51 3.35
C GLN A 399 -7.84 26.33 2.08
N GLN A 400 -6.57 26.48 1.66
CA GLN A 400 -6.21 27.26 0.47
C GLN A 400 -6.82 26.70 -0.83
N LEU A 401 -6.90 25.37 -0.96
CA LEU A 401 -7.54 24.70 -2.10
C LEU A 401 -9.07 24.88 -2.07
N LEU A 402 -9.70 24.60 -0.93
CA LEU A 402 -11.15 24.73 -0.77
C LEU A 402 -11.61 26.17 -1.00
N SER A 403 -10.84 27.15 -0.53
CA SER A 403 -11.14 28.56 -0.78
C SER A 403 -11.17 28.91 -2.27
N THR A 404 -10.27 28.34 -3.07
CA THR A 404 -10.29 28.56 -4.52
C THR A 404 -11.54 27.97 -5.16
N ILE A 405 -11.94 26.75 -4.73
CA ILE A 405 -13.15 26.09 -5.22
C ILE A 405 -14.39 26.93 -4.89
N VAL A 406 -14.49 27.43 -3.65
CA VAL A 406 -15.61 28.27 -3.20
C VAL A 406 -15.69 29.57 -4.00
N LEU A 407 -14.57 30.28 -4.23
CA LEU A 407 -14.57 31.49 -5.08
C LEU A 407 -15.08 31.20 -6.50
N TYR A 408 -14.74 30.04 -7.07
CA TYR A 408 -15.18 29.65 -8.42
C TYR A 408 -16.65 29.24 -8.49
N LEU A 409 -17.18 28.63 -7.43
CA LEU A 409 -18.56 28.15 -7.35
C LEU A 409 -19.53 29.30 -7.02
N ASP A 410 -19.24 30.07 -5.96
CA ASP A 410 -20.13 31.13 -5.48
C ASP A 410 -20.00 32.41 -6.33
N ARG A 411 -18.84 32.61 -6.98
CA ARG A 411 -18.53 33.77 -7.81
C ARG A 411 -18.97 35.11 -7.21
N PRO A 412 -18.55 35.46 -5.99
CA PRO A 412 -18.88 36.75 -5.38
C PRO A 412 -18.37 37.96 -6.20
N PHE A 413 -17.36 37.72 -7.04
CA PHE A 413 -16.84 38.65 -8.04
C PHE A 413 -16.19 37.89 -9.20
N SER A 414 -16.06 38.56 -10.34
CA SER A 414 -15.42 38.03 -11.55
C SER A 414 -14.21 38.89 -11.95
N PRO A 415 -13.25 38.33 -12.73
CA PRO A 415 -12.20 39.14 -13.34
C PRO A 415 -12.82 40.30 -14.15
N GLY A 416 -12.40 41.52 -13.85
CA GLY A 416 -12.96 42.75 -14.40
C GLY A 416 -13.79 43.56 -13.39
N ASP A 417 -14.32 42.94 -12.35
CA ASP A 417 -15.14 43.61 -11.34
C ASP A 417 -14.30 44.54 -10.44
N TYR A 418 -14.92 45.61 -10.00
CA TYR A 418 -14.42 46.50 -8.95
C TYR A 418 -14.96 46.03 -7.62
N ILE A 419 -14.05 45.73 -6.70
CA ILE A 419 -14.37 45.29 -5.35
C ILE A 419 -13.74 46.20 -4.31
N ARG A 420 -14.42 46.31 -3.18
CA ARG A 420 -13.92 46.95 -1.96
C ARG A 420 -13.53 45.86 -0.97
N LEU A 421 -12.31 45.97 -0.46
CA LEU A 421 -11.74 45.10 0.56
C LEU A 421 -11.82 45.77 1.94
N THR A 422 -11.51 45.00 2.98
CA THR A 422 -11.27 45.53 4.33
C THR A 422 -10.21 46.65 4.29
N ASP A 423 -10.37 47.70 5.13
CA ASP A 423 -9.62 48.97 5.12
C ASP A 423 -9.97 49.97 3.99
N ASP A 424 -11.18 49.85 3.40
CA ASP A 424 -11.71 50.74 2.36
C ASP A 424 -10.81 50.80 1.10
N LEU A 425 -10.01 49.75 0.88
CA LEU A 425 -9.14 49.57 -0.26
C LEU A 425 -9.94 49.08 -1.47
N ILE A 426 -9.91 49.86 -2.56
CA ILE A 426 -10.72 49.59 -3.74
C ILE A 426 -9.83 49.28 -4.93
N GLY A 427 -10.19 48.20 -5.62
CA GLY A 427 -9.39 47.69 -6.72
C GLY A 427 -10.20 46.89 -7.72
N ARG A 428 -9.62 46.74 -8.92
CA ARG A 428 -10.16 45.93 -10.00
C ARG A 428 -9.55 44.54 -9.96
N VAL A 429 -10.37 43.50 -10.02
CA VAL A 429 -9.91 42.12 -10.08
C VAL A 429 -9.32 41.86 -11.46
N GLU A 430 -8.03 41.52 -11.54
CA GLU A 430 -7.38 41.19 -12.82
C GLU A 430 -7.51 39.72 -13.18
N SER A 431 -7.26 38.85 -12.20
CA SER A 431 -7.26 37.40 -12.40
C SER A 431 -7.45 36.67 -11.09
N ILE A 432 -8.20 35.59 -11.12
CA ILE A 432 -8.34 34.63 -10.02
C ILE A 432 -7.47 33.42 -10.35
N GLY A 433 -6.36 33.25 -9.64
CA GLY A 433 -5.48 32.09 -9.79
C GLY A 433 -5.84 30.96 -8.83
N LEU A 434 -5.14 29.82 -8.95
CA LEU A 434 -5.39 28.63 -8.14
C LEU A 434 -5.06 28.77 -6.64
N ARG A 435 -4.29 29.79 -6.26
CA ARG A 435 -3.91 30.08 -4.87
C ARG A 435 -4.21 31.52 -4.45
N SER A 436 -4.20 32.45 -5.38
CA SER A 436 -4.31 33.88 -5.07
C SER A 436 -5.06 34.61 -6.16
N THR A 437 -5.73 35.67 -5.76
CA THR A 437 -6.38 36.62 -6.66
C THR A 437 -5.52 37.88 -6.74
N LYS A 438 -5.37 38.39 -7.97
CA LYS A 438 -4.61 39.61 -8.25
C LYS A 438 -5.58 40.77 -8.44
N ILE A 439 -5.41 41.82 -7.66
CA ILE A 439 -6.32 42.97 -7.59
C ILE A 439 -5.49 44.24 -7.82
N ARG A 440 -5.82 45.03 -8.84
CA ARG A 440 -5.16 46.31 -9.09
C ARG A 440 -5.83 47.42 -8.30
N ILE A 441 -5.13 47.98 -7.32
CA ILE A 441 -5.64 49.06 -6.46
C ILE A 441 -5.76 50.35 -7.26
N ILE A 442 -6.92 51.02 -7.20
CA ILE A 442 -7.20 52.22 -8.00
C ILE A 442 -6.27 53.38 -7.60
N ALA A 443 -6.20 53.70 -6.30
CA ALA A 443 -5.48 54.87 -5.81
C ALA A 443 -3.97 54.86 -6.09
N LYS A 444 -3.35 53.67 -6.21
CA LYS A 444 -1.89 53.51 -6.37
C LYS A 444 -1.49 52.83 -7.68
N SER A 445 -2.44 52.28 -8.44
CA SER A 445 -2.20 51.42 -9.61
C SER A 445 -1.30 50.20 -9.34
N THR A 446 -1.14 49.80 -8.09
CA THR A 446 -0.30 48.65 -7.68
C THR A 446 -1.09 47.35 -7.70
N LEU A 447 -0.40 46.24 -7.99
CA LEU A 447 -0.99 44.91 -7.99
C LEU A 447 -0.91 44.26 -6.60
N LEU A 448 -2.06 44.15 -5.93
CA LEU A 448 -2.20 43.43 -4.68
C LEU A 448 -2.46 41.95 -4.96
N VAL A 449 -1.64 41.06 -4.40
CA VAL A 449 -1.79 39.61 -4.53
C VAL A 449 -2.29 39.05 -3.21
N VAL A 450 -3.55 38.64 -3.16
CA VAL A 450 -4.19 38.16 -1.93
C VAL A 450 -4.43 36.65 -2.02
N PRO A 451 -4.00 35.86 -1.02
CA PRO A 451 -4.35 34.44 -0.95
C PRO A 451 -5.87 34.24 -0.94
N ASN A 452 -6.38 33.28 -1.73
CA ASN A 452 -7.82 33.03 -1.83
C ASN A 452 -8.46 32.71 -0.47
N SER A 453 -7.72 32.04 0.44
CA SER A 453 -8.17 31.77 1.81
C SER A 453 -8.39 33.02 2.64
N ASN A 454 -7.61 34.07 2.39
CA ASN A 454 -7.76 35.32 3.12
C ASN A 454 -8.95 36.11 2.57
N LEU A 455 -9.16 36.10 1.24
CA LEU A 455 -10.28 36.80 0.60
C LEU A 455 -11.65 36.26 1.06
N ILE A 456 -11.83 34.93 1.13
CA ILE A 456 -13.10 34.35 1.58
C ILE A 456 -13.44 34.70 3.03
N ASN A 457 -12.42 34.92 3.85
CA ASN A 457 -12.62 35.24 5.26
C ASN A 457 -12.81 36.75 5.51
N GLN A 458 -12.81 37.57 4.45
CA GLN A 458 -12.97 39.02 4.51
C GLN A 458 -14.35 39.43 3.97
N GLU A 459 -14.85 40.55 4.47
CA GLU A 459 -16.01 41.22 3.88
C GLU A 459 -15.58 41.85 2.55
N ILE A 460 -16.30 41.48 1.48
CA ILE A 460 -16.03 41.97 0.13
C ILE A 460 -17.32 42.56 -0.43
N GLU A 461 -17.27 43.84 -0.79
CA GLU A 461 -18.37 44.47 -1.50
C GLU A 461 -18.05 44.51 -3.00
N ASN A 462 -18.94 43.94 -3.81
CA ASN A 462 -18.84 44.02 -5.26
C ASN A 462 -19.55 45.28 -5.78
N LEU A 463 -18.76 46.31 -6.05
CA LEU A 463 -19.25 47.61 -6.51
C LEU A 463 -19.80 47.54 -7.94
N THR A 464 -19.30 46.62 -8.76
CA THR A 464 -19.78 46.40 -10.14
C THR A 464 -21.18 45.80 -10.16
N MET A 465 -21.51 44.91 -9.22
CA MET A 465 -22.83 44.26 -9.12
C MET A 465 -23.92 45.11 -8.45
N ALA A 466 -23.61 46.34 -8.02
CA ALA A 466 -24.61 47.24 -7.46
C ALA A 466 -25.79 47.43 -8.44
N LYS A 467 -27.04 47.48 -7.95
CA LYS A 467 -28.21 47.66 -8.84
C LYS A 467 -28.59 49.13 -9.02
N LYS A 468 -28.35 49.92 -7.98
CA LYS A 468 -28.70 51.32 -7.85
C LYS A 468 -27.59 52.06 -7.12
N VAL A 469 -27.46 53.35 -7.40
CA VAL A 469 -26.46 54.21 -6.78
C VAL A 469 -27.16 55.39 -6.14
N MET A 470 -26.90 55.64 -4.86
CA MET A 470 -27.47 56.80 -4.18
C MET A 470 -26.71 58.04 -4.62
N VAL A 471 -27.44 59.12 -4.91
CA VAL A 471 -26.87 60.45 -5.11
C VAL A 471 -27.45 61.39 -4.09
N MET A 472 -26.61 62.26 -3.56
CA MET A 472 -26.99 63.36 -2.69
C MET A 472 -26.67 64.69 -3.36
N LEU A 473 -27.67 65.55 -3.43
CA LEU A 473 -27.57 66.93 -3.83
C LEU A 473 -27.87 67.82 -2.63
N ASN A 474 -27.10 68.89 -2.46
CA ASN A 474 -27.37 69.92 -1.47
C ASN A 474 -27.73 71.23 -2.17
N LEU A 475 -28.95 71.71 -1.91
CA LEU A 475 -29.48 72.97 -2.43
C LEU A 475 -29.52 73.98 -1.28
N ASP A 476 -28.84 75.10 -1.43
CA ASP A 476 -28.79 76.17 -0.44
C ASP A 476 -29.62 77.37 -0.89
N PHE A 477 -30.67 77.68 -0.13
CA PHE A 477 -31.56 78.81 -0.37
C PHE A 477 -31.10 80.01 0.45
N ASN A 478 -30.93 81.17 -0.20
CA ASN A 478 -30.40 82.39 0.42
C ASN A 478 -31.34 83.04 1.45
N LYS A 479 -32.59 82.56 1.55
CA LYS A 479 -33.61 83.07 2.48
C LYS A 479 -34.29 81.89 3.17
N HIS A 480 -34.82 82.15 4.37
CA HIS A 480 -35.67 81.17 5.05
C HIS A 480 -36.94 80.92 4.22
N LEU A 481 -37.18 79.66 3.84
CA LEU A 481 -38.38 79.28 3.10
C LEU A 481 -39.57 79.21 4.06
N SER A 482 -40.67 79.90 3.72
CA SER A 482 -41.96 79.72 4.40
C SER A 482 -42.48 78.29 4.22
N GLU A 483 -43.37 77.80 5.09
CA GLU A 483 -43.91 76.43 4.97
C GLU A 483 -44.51 76.14 3.58
N GLN A 484 -45.18 77.14 2.99
CA GLN A 484 -45.72 77.04 1.64
C GLN A 484 -44.62 76.87 0.58
N ASN A 485 -43.54 77.64 0.68
CA ASN A 485 -42.40 77.53 -0.24
C ASN A 485 -41.61 76.23 0.00
N GLN A 486 -41.54 75.73 1.23
CA GLN A 486 -40.94 74.44 1.55
C GLN A 486 -41.73 73.28 0.91
N ALA A 487 -43.07 73.31 1.00
CA ALA A 487 -43.93 72.33 0.33
C ALA A 487 -43.80 72.40 -1.20
N LEU A 488 -43.74 73.61 -1.75
CA LEU A 488 -43.54 73.83 -3.18
C LEU A 488 -42.18 73.29 -3.66
N VAL A 489 -41.10 73.58 -2.93
CA VAL A 489 -39.75 73.06 -3.23
C VAL A 489 -39.74 71.52 -3.18
N ARG A 490 -40.36 70.90 -2.17
CA ARG A 490 -40.48 69.43 -2.09
C ARG A 490 -41.22 68.85 -3.30
N GLN A 491 -42.33 69.48 -3.70
CA GLN A 491 -43.12 69.04 -4.84
C GLN A 491 -42.34 69.15 -6.16
N VAL A 492 -41.72 70.31 -6.40
CA VAL A 492 -40.96 70.59 -7.62
C VAL A 492 -39.78 69.64 -7.77
N ILE A 493 -39.01 69.43 -6.70
CA ILE A 493 -37.86 68.52 -6.73
C ILE A 493 -38.34 67.09 -7.00
N LYS A 494 -39.37 66.62 -6.29
CA LYS A 494 -39.91 65.26 -6.45
C LYS A 494 -40.38 65.01 -7.88
N GLU A 495 -41.20 65.91 -8.43
CA GLU A 495 -41.70 65.81 -9.80
C GLU A 495 -40.57 65.87 -10.83
N SER A 496 -39.55 66.70 -10.60
CA SER A 496 -38.39 66.81 -11.49
C SER A 496 -37.55 65.54 -11.46
N THR A 497 -37.36 64.91 -10.31
CA THR A 497 -36.60 63.67 -10.20
C THR A 497 -37.36 62.45 -10.75
N ASP A 498 -38.68 62.37 -10.52
CA ASP A 498 -39.49 61.22 -10.94
C ASP A 498 -39.71 61.18 -12.47
N THR A 499 -39.55 62.31 -13.15
CA THR A 499 -39.71 62.43 -14.62
C THR A 499 -38.41 62.21 -15.40
N LEU A 500 -37.26 62.18 -14.72
CA LEU A 500 -35.96 62.01 -15.36
C LEU A 500 -35.66 60.52 -15.62
N PHE A 501 -35.41 60.20 -16.88
CA PHE A 501 -35.05 58.84 -17.30
C PHE A 501 -33.75 58.39 -16.61
N GLY A 502 -33.79 57.25 -15.90
CA GLY A 502 -32.63 56.68 -15.22
C GLY A 502 -32.57 56.94 -13.71
N ILE A 503 -33.41 57.81 -13.16
CA ILE A 503 -33.66 57.89 -11.70
C ILE A 503 -34.73 56.85 -11.34
N ASP A 504 -34.55 56.17 -10.20
CA ASP A 504 -35.52 55.23 -9.66
C ASP A 504 -36.77 55.98 -9.15
N PRO A 505 -37.95 55.83 -9.78
CA PRO A 505 -39.12 56.62 -9.44
C PRO A 505 -39.54 56.41 -7.98
N GLY A 506 -39.82 57.50 -7.27
CA GLY A 506 -40.21 57.46 -5.86
C GLY A 506 -39.06 57.23 -4.87
N SER A 507 -37.81 57.13 -5.34
CA SER A 507 -36.63 57.02 -4.48
C SER A 507 -36.18 58.35 -3.85
N THR A 508 -36.75 59.47 -4.30
CA THR A 508 -36.37 60.81 -3.88
C THR A 508 -36.84 61.12 -2.46
N ASN A 509 -35.88 61.32 -1.56
CA ASN A 509 -36.09 61.83 -0.22
C ASN A 509 -35.50 63.23 -0.08
N ILE A 510 -36.21 64.12 0.61
CA ILE A 510 -35.84 65.53 0.75
C ILE A 510 -35.88 65.87 2.23
N VAL A 511 -34.76 66.31 2.79
CA VAL A 511 -34.69 66.79 4.17
C VAL A 511 -34.30 68.27 4.15
N LEU A 512 -35.15 69.11 4.75
CA LEU A 512 -34.92 70.55 4.86
C LEU A 512 -34.33 70.83 6.25
N PHE A 513 -33.21 71.53 6.27
CA PHE A 513 -32.54 71.98 7.49
C PHE A 513 -32.52 73.51 7.53
N PRO A 514 -32.70 74.13 8.71
CA PRO A 514 -32.32 75.53 8.89
C PRO A 514 -30.81 75.67 8.69
N GLY A 515 -30.37 76.69 7.94
CA GLY A 515 -28.96 76.93 7.65
C GLY A 515 -28.17 77.17 8.94
N GLN A 516 -27.12 76.39 9.18
CA GLN A 516 -26.30 76.51 10.40
C GLN A 516 -25.30 77.68 10.37
N ALA A 517 -25.10 78.36 9.22
CA ALA A 517 -24.08 79.42 9.06
C ALA A 517 -24.50 80.65 8.22
N GLN A 518 -25.63 80.63 7.51
CA GLN A 518 -26.20 81.75 6.73
C GLN A 518 -27.72 81.79 6.94
N GLU A 519 -28.37 82.96 6.80
CA GLU A 519 -29.83 83.21 6.98
C GLU A 519 -30.72 82.50 5.91
N GLY A 520 -30.54 81.20 5.74
CA GLY A 520 -31.11 80.40 4.65
C GLY A 520 -31.69 79.06 5.08
N THR A 521 -32.27 78.34 4.12
CA THR A 521 -32.71 76.95 4.27
C THR A 521 -31.82 76.06 3.39
N ARG A 522 -31.39 74.90 3.89
CA ARG A 522 -30.65 73.90 3.10
C ARG A 522 -31.56 72.70 2.81
N ALA A 523 -31.75 72.34 1.56
CA ALA A 523 -32.40 71.09 1.17
C ALA A 523 -31.35 70.04 0.80
N ARG A 524 -31.36 68.92 1.52
CA ARG A 524 -30.63 67.71 1.15
C ARG A 524 -31.57 66.79 0.40
N VAL A 525 -31.28 66.58 -0.88
CA VAL A 525 -32.06 65.72 -1.77
C VAL A 525 -31.25 64.45 -2.01
N THR A 526 -31.83 63.28 -1.72
CA THR A 526 -31.22 61.99 -2.01
C THR A 526 -32.11 61.17 -2.91
N PHE A 527 -31.58 60.58 -3.97
CA PHE A 527 -32.31 59.66 -4.85
C PHE A 527 -31.39 58.58 -5.40
N PHE A 528 -31.96 57.50 -5.93
CA PHE A 528 -31.21 56.40 -6.54
C PHE A 528 -31.20 56.54 -8.07
N ILE A 529 -30.02 56.39 -8.69
CA ILE A 529 -29.88 56.25 -10.14
C ILE A 529 -29.77 54.75 -10.47
N LEU A 530 -30.50 54.32 -11.49
CA LEU A 530 -30.52 52.94 -11.99
C LEU A 530 -29.24 52.63 -12.78
N GLY A 531 -28.67 51.44 -12.54
CA GLY A 531 -27.48 50.93 -13.25
C GLY A 531 -26.16 51.34 -12.61
N SER A 532 -25.27 50.36 -12.40
CA SER A 532 -23.95 50.50 -11.74
C SER A 532 -22.73 50.63 -12.67
N GLY A 533 -22.84 50.18 -13.93
CA GLY A 533 -21.68 49.94 -14.81
C GLY A 533 -20.99 51.18 -15.38
N GLU A 534 -19.87 51.01 -16.09
CA GLU A 534 -19.00 52.10 -16.58
C GLU A 534 -19.72 53.10 -17.50
N ASN A 535 -20.61 52.63 -18.39
CA ASN A 535 -21.48 53.47 -19.22
C ASN A 535 -22.47 54.32 -18.39
N SER A 536 -22.76 53.91 -17.16
CA SER A 536 -23.63 54.66 -16.26
C SER A 536 -22.93 55.87 -15.65
N LEU A 537 -21.60 55.98 -15.63
CA LEU A 537 -20.91 57.13 -15.02
C LEU A 537 -21.03 58.40 -15.87
N GLN A 538 -20.83 58.31 -17.18
CA GLN A 538 -21.07 59.43 -18.09
C GLN A 538 -22.57 59.76 -18.15
N LEU A 539 -23.43 58.73 -18.20
CA LEU A 539 -24.87 58.90 -18.13
C LEU A 539 -25.30 59.56 -16.82
N ARG A 540 -24.71 59.21 -15.67
CA ARG A 540 -24.96 59.83 -14.36
C ARG A 540 -24.53 61.28 -14.34
N LYS A 541 -23.33 61.61 -14.81
CA LYS A 541 -22.89 63.01 -14.88
C LYS A 541 -23.87 63.82 -15.72
N ARG A 542 -24.32 63.26 -16.85
CA ARG A 542 -25.26 63.95 -17.74
C ARG A 542 -26.69 64.01 -17.18
N LEU A 543 -27.16 62.97 -16.50
CA LEU A 543 -28.44 62.96 -15.79
C LEU A 543 -28.43 63.89 -14.58
N LEU A 544 -27.29 64.06 -13.91
CA LEU A 544 -27.12 65.02 -12.83
C LEU A 544 -27.10 66.46 -13.36
N GLU A 545 -26.38 66.72 -14.44
CA GLU A 545 -26.39 68.01 -15.12
C GLU A 545 -27.80 68.36 -15.62
N LEU A 546 -28.52 67.40 -16.23
CA LEU A 546 -29.91 67.57 -16.66
C LEU A 546 -30.87 67.74 -15.47
N SER A 547 -30.68 66.99 -14.39
CA SER A 547 -31.50 67.12 -13.18
C SER A 547 -31.31 68.50 -12.55
N ASN A 548 -30.06 68.94 -12.46
CA ASN A 548 -29.72 70.28 -11.98
C ASN A 548 -30.34 71.34 -12.90
N GLU A 549 -30.24 71.21 -14.22
CA GLU A 549 -30.83 72.14 -15.18
C GLU A 549 -32.36 72.22 -15.04
N VAL A 550 -33.04 71.08 -14.97
CA VAL A 550 -34.52 71.00 -14.84
C VAL A 550 -34.98 71.57 -13.50
N ILE A 551 -34.32 71.21 -12.39
CA ILE A 551 -34.63 71.73 -11.06
C ILE A 551 -34.40 73.25 -11.03
N SER A 552 -33.27 73.71 -11.58
CA SER A 552 -32.92 75.13 -11.61
C SER A 552 -33.93 75.93 -12.40
N HIS A 553 -34.26 75.49 -13.62
CA HIS A 553 -35.22 76.18 -14.47
C HIS A 553 -36.62 76.23 -13.83
N LYS A 554 -37.08 75.14 -13.18
CA LYS A 554 -38.39 75.14 -12.50
C LYS A 554 -38.39 76.06 -11.27
N LEU A 555 -37.34 76.06 -10.46
CA LEU A 555 -37.26 76.94 -9.27
C LEU A 555 -37.10 78.42 -9.64
N ASP A 556 -36.33 78.73 -10.68
CA ASP A 556 -36.16 80.10 -11.19
C ASP A 556 -37.46 80.65 -11.77
N SER A 557 -38.24 79.82 -12.49
CA SER A 557 -39.56 80.20 -13.00
C SER A 557 -40.56 80.58 -11.90
N LEU A 558 -40.32 80.12 -10.67
CA LEU A 558 -41.09 80.42 -9.47
C LEU A 558 -40.47 81.57 -8.64
N GLY A 559 -39.38 82.18 -9.10
CA GLY A 559 -38.70 83.28 -8.44
C GLY A 559 -37.89 82.89 -7.19
N ILE A 560 -37.55 81.61 -7.03
CA ILE A 560 -36.84 81.09 -5.85
C ILE A 560 -35.33 81.08 -6.15
N GLN A 561 -34.58 82.00 -5.51
CA GLN A 561 -33.12 82.03 -5.64
C GLN A 561 -32.47 80.96 -4.75
N PHE A 562 -31.59 80.16 -5.35
CA PHE A 562 -30.81 79.13 -4.66
C PHE A 562 -29.41 79.02 -5.25
N SER A 563 -28.51 78.35 -4.51
CA SER A 563 -27.19 77.94 -4.96
C SER A 563 -27.08 76.42 -4.85
N LEU A 564 -26.48 75.79 -5.86
CA LEU A 564 -26.36 74.35 -5.96
C LEU A 564 -24.91 73.95 -5.70
N HIS A 565 -24.70 73.01 -4.78
CA HIS A 565 -23.38 72.41 -4.54
C HIS A 565 -23.20 71.17 -5.41
N ASP A 566 -21.93 70.84 -5.70
CA ASP A 566 -21.60 69.65 -6.49
C ASP A 566 -22.25 68.39 -5.88
N PRO A 567 -22.91 67.55 -6.70
CA PRO A 567 -23.51 66.30 -6.24
C PRO A 567 -22.46 65.42 -5.58
N THR A 568 -22.75 64.95 -4.38
CA THR A 568 -21.99 63.86 -3.76
C THR A 568 -22.67 62.56 -4.11
N ILE A 569 -22.04 61.77 -4.98
CA ILE A 569 -22.55 60.43 -5.33
C ILE A 569 -22.18 59.48 -4.17
N TYR A 570 -23.20 59.03 -3.44
CA TYR A 570 -23.08 57.96 -2.45
C TYR A 570 -23.19 56.61 -3.16
N VAL A 571 -22.17 56.30 -3.96
CA VAL A 571 -21.64 54.96 -3.84
C VAL A 571 -20.55 55.12 -2.81
N GLU A 572 -20.46 54.19 -1.88
CA GLU A 572 -19.19 53.91 -1.25
C GLU A 572 -18.23 53.35 -2.35
N SER A 573 -17.86 54.20 -3.31
CA SER A 573 -16.98 53.91 -4.44
C SER A 573 -16.26 55.19 -4.89
N PRO A 574 -14.92 55.19 -4.86
CA PRO A 574 -14.07 56.16 -5.50
C PRO A 574 -14.05 55.82 -6.98
N ILE A 575 -15.07 56.28 -7.70
CA ILE A 575 -14.87 56.62 -9.09
C ILE A 575 -15.24 58.09 -9.24
N THR A 576 -14.57 58.91 -8.43
CA THR A 576 -14.23 60.26 -8.83
C THR A 576 -12.92 60.17 -9.61
N LEU A 577 -13.01 60.33 -10.93
CA LEU A 577 -11.89 60.82 -11.73
C LEU A 577 -12.06 62.33 -11.88
#